data_AF-A0A355YLI1-F1
#
_entry.id   AF-A0A355YLI1-F1
#
_cell.length_a   1.000
_cell.length_b   1.000
_cell.length_c   1.000
_cell.angle_alpha   90.00
_cell.angle_beta   90.00
_cell.angle_gamma   90.00
#
_symmetry.space_group_name_H-M   'P 1'
#
loop_
_entity.id
_entity.type
_entity.pdbx_description
1 polymer ?
#
loop_
_entity_poly.entity_id
_entity_poly.type
_entity_poly.pdbx_seq_one_letter_code
_entity_poly.pdbx_strand_id
1 'polypeptide(L)'
;MIGSRKRILRRQDASIVHLIIRRLKCTDCGRISHELPDIIVPYKRHESATISQALEEQESSRQDSYCENSTIRRWKLWFFLLRDYLESTVRALMELWHCAAFVRLPLYPLECQADGWLKILVRNLVNSGRWLQTCSA
;
A
#
# COMPACT_ATOMS: atom_id res chain seq x y z
N MET A 1 25.25 -1.86 -0.18
CA MET A 1 24.20 -2.01 -1.21
C MET A 1 24.63 -3.11 -2.16
N ILE A 2 23.79 -4.10 -2.44
CA ILE A 2 24.16 -5.31 -3.24
C ILE A 2 23.89 -5.10 -4.74
N GLY A 3 22.96 -4.22 -5.07
CA GLY A 3 22.63 -3.88 -6.46
C GLY A 3 21.30 -3.14 -6.54
N SER A 4 20.72 -3.10 -7.73
CA SER A 4 19.41 -2.50 -7.98
C SER A 4 18.55 -3.38 -8.87
N ARG A 5 17.23 -3.19 -8.82
CA ARG A 5 16.26 -3.84 -9.71
C ARG A 5 15.32 -2.78 -10.28
N LYS A 6 15.05 -2.87 -11.59
CA LYS A 6 14.00 -2.05 -12.22
C LYS A 6 12.62 -2.60 -11.84
N ARG A 7 11.72 -1.74 -11.39
CA ARG A 7 10.31 -2.04 -11.11
C ARG A 7 9.43 -1.12 -11.93
N ILE A 8 8.44 -1.69 -12.62
CA ILE A 8 7.44 -0.94 -13.37
C ILE A 8 6.40 -0.41 -12.39
N LEU A 9 6.05 0.87 -12.55
CA LEU A 9 4.98 1.55 -11.83
C LEU A 9 4.09 2.29 -12.82
N ARG A 10 2.78 2.09 -12.70
CA ARG A 10 1.74 2.79 -13.45
C ARG A 10 1.21 3.95 -12.61
N ARG A 11 1.22 5.14 -13.19
CA ARG A 11 0.73 6.37 -12.56
C ARG A 11 -0.75 6.61 -12.85
N GLN A 12 -1.30 7.63 -12.21
CA GLN A 12 -2.66 8.11 -12.48
C GLN A 12 -2.81 8.63 -13.92
N ASP A 13 -1.81 9.29 -14.50
CA ASP A 13 -1.85 9.82 -15.88
C ASP A 13 -1.63 8.76 -16.98
N ALA A 14 -1.85 7.48 -16.66
CA ALA A 14 -1.52 6.31 -17.49
C ALA A 14 -0.04 6.18 -17.90
N SER A 15 0.86 7.06 -17.41
CA SER A 15 2.28 6.95 -17.69
C SER A 15 2.89 5.75 -16.97
N ILE A 16 3.90 5.15 -17.60
CA ILE A 16 4.67 4.04 -17.06
C ILE A 16 6.05 4.57 -16.68
N VAL A 17 6.40 4.46 -15.40
CA VAL A 17 7.73 4.82 -14.90
C VAL A 17 8.49 3.59 -14.42
N HIS A 18 9.80 3.59 -14.66
CA HIS A 18 10.71 2.54 -14.19
C HIS A 18 11.46 3.02 -12.96
N LEU A 19 11.06 2.51 -11.79
CA LEU A 19 11.75 2.80 -10.53
C LEU A 19 12.99 1.93 -10.41
N ILE A 20 14.11 2.55 -10.04
CA ILE A 20 15.36 1.85 -9.73
C ILE A 20 15.37 1.58 -8.22
N ILE A 21 15.02 0.36 -7.84
CA ILE A 21 14.88 -0.05 -6.45
C ILE A 21 16.19 -0.61 -5.93
N ARG A 22 16.69 -0.10 -4.80
CA ARG A 22 17.92 -0.61 -4.18
C ARG A 22 17.70 -1.99 -3.57
N ARG A 23 18.70 -2.86 -3.67
CA ARG A 23 18.79 -4.16 -2.99
C ARG A 23 19.70 -4.00 -1.78
N LEU A 24 19.13 -4.13 -0.59
CA LEU A 24 19.81 -3.94 0.68
C LEU A 24 19.94 -5.30 1.39
N LYS A 25 21.06 -5.55 2.07
CA LYS A 25 21.20 -6.71 2.95
C LYS A 25 20.74 -6.28 4.34
N CYS A 26 19.80 -7.00 4.92
CA CYS A 26 19.44 -6.80 6.32
C CYS A 26 20.65 -7.21 7.19
N THR A 27 21.01 -6.37 8.15
CA THR A 27 22.08 -6.65 9.12
C THR A 27 21.69 -7.77 10.08
N ASP A 28 20.40 -7.90 10.38
CA ASP A 28 19.93 -8.78 11.45
C ASP A 28 19.66 -10.20 10.94
N CYS A 29 19.00 -10.34 9.78
CA CYS A 29 18.67 -11.64 9.21
C CYS A 29 19.54 -12.06 8.02
N GLY A 30 20.44 -11.19 7.55
CA GLY A 30 21.34 -11.45 6.43
C GLY A 30 20.67 -11.56 5.05
N ARG A 31 19.34 -11.52 4.96
CA ARG A 31 18.59 -11.63 3.70
C ARG A 31 18.67 -10.35 2.88
N ILE A 32 18.52 -10.51 1.56
CA ILE A 32 18.45 -9.37 0.63
C ILE A 32 17.01 -8.90 0.52
N SER A 33 16.75 -7.67 0.93
CA SER A 33 15.46 -7.00 0.82
C SER A 33 15.48 -5.96 -0.30
N HIS A 34 14.34 -5.77 -0.95
CA HIS A 34 14.14 -4.64 -1.84
C HIS A 34 13.71 -3.43 -1.02
N GLU A 35 14.29 -2.27 -1.32
CA GLU A 35 13.75 -1.01 -0.85
C GLU A 35 12.29 -0.86 -1.29
N LEU A 36 11.46 -0.30 -0.41
CA LEU A 36 10.07 0.00 -0.71
C LEU A 36 9.87 1.52 -0.66
N PRO A 37 9.85 2.19 -1.83
CA PRO A 37 9.48 3.59 -1.91
C PRO A 37 8.04 3.79 -1.44
N ASP A 38 7.80 4.90 -0.76
CA ASP A 38 6.50 5.28 -0.21
C ASP A 38 5.36 5.35 -1.24
N ILE A 39 5.69 5.54 -2.52
CA ILE A 39 4.71 5.63 -3.62
C ILE A 39 4.18 4.25 -4.06
N ILE A 40 4.71 3.15 -3.50
CA ILE A 40 4.39 1.79 -3.92
C ILE A 40 3.76 0.99 -2.79
N VAL A 41 2.63 0.35 -3.08
CA VAL A 41 2.11 -0.73 -2.24
C VAL A 41 2.80 -2.06 -2.63
N PRO A 42 3.28 -2.87 -1.67
CA PRO A 42 3.88 -4.17 -1.96
C PRO A 42 3.03 -5.02 -2.91
N TYR A 43 3.68 -5.67 -3.88
CA TYR A 43 3.05 -6.48 -4.94
C TYR A 43 2.10 -5.76 -5.90
N LYS A 44 1.75 -4.49 -5.67
CA LYS A 44 0.95 -3.70 -6.62
C LYS A 44 1.85 -3.01 -7.65
N ARG A 45 1.28 -2.78 -8.83
CA ARG A 45 1.96 -2.14 -9.98
C ARG A 45 1.51 -0.69 -10.21
N HIS A 46 0.63 -0.17 -9.35
CA HIS A 46 0.12 1.18 -9.43
C HIS A 46 0.58 2.00 -8.23
N GLU A 47 0.58 3.32 -8.38
CA GLU A 47 0.90 4.24 -7.28
C GLU A 47 -0.07 4.06 -6.12
N SER A 48 0.43 4.25 -4.90
CA SER A 48 -0.38 4.18 -3.69
C SER A 48 -1.55 5.17 -3.74
N ALA A 49 -1.35 6.35 -4.34
CA ALA A 49 -2.38 7.37 -4.54
C ALA A 49 -3.49 6.89 -5.49
N THR A 50 -3.14 6.26 -6.61
CA THR A 50 -4.11 5.64 -7.53
C THR A 50 -4.94 4.58 -6.82
N ILE A 51 -4.29 3.77 -5.98
CA ILE A 51 -4.97 2.69 -5.26
C ILE A 51 -5.91 3.26 -4.19
N SER A 52 -5.47 4.24 -3.38
CA SER A 52 -6.35 4.85 -2.35
C SER A 52 -7.58 5.48 -2.98
N GLN A 53 -7.40 6.27 -4.04
CA GLN A 53 -8.50 6.86 -4.78
C GLN A 53 -9.48 5.80 -5.32
N ALA A 54 -8.97 4.73 -5.93
CA ALA A 54 -9.80 3.65 -6.46
C ALA A 54 -10.55 2.87 -5.36
N LEU A 55 -10.06 2.85 -4.12
CA LEU A 55 -10.74 2.24 -2.99
C LEU A 55 -11.92 3.10 -2.51
N GLU A 56 -11.72 4.42 -2.48
CA GLU A 56 -12.71 5.44 -2.08
C GLU A 56 -13.84 5.60 -3.12
N GLU A 57 -13.52 5.65 -4.41
CA GLU A 57 -14.51 5.91 -5.48
C GLU A 57 -15.61 4.84 -5.60
N GLN A 58 -16.86 5.29 -5.61
CA GLN A 58 -18.01 4.43 -5.93
C GLN A 58 -17.98 4.00 -7.40
N GLU A 59 -18.55 2.84 -7.74
CA GLU A 59 -18.53 2.35 -9.13
C GLU A 59 -19.17 3.33 -10.12
N SER A 60 -20.15 4.11 -9.67
CA SER A 60 -20.91 5.08 -10.47
C SER A 60 -20.14 6.35 -10.85
N SER A 61 -19.05 6.69 -10.16
CA SER A 61 -18.27 7.92 -10.42
C SER A 61 -17.02 7.68 -11.29
N ARG A 62 -16.84 6.48 -11.86
CA ARG A 62 -15.57 6.01 -12.47
C ARG A 62 -15.41 6.33 -13.95
N GLN A 63 -16.06 7.37 -14.45
CA GLN A 63 -16.09 7.66 -15.89
C GLN A 63 -14.69 7.91 -16.48
N ASP A 64 -13.73 8.33 -15.65
CA ASP A 64 -12.35 8.69 -16.04
C ASP A 64 -11.25 7.86 -15.33
N SER A 65 -11.55 6.63 -14.88
CA SER A 65 -10.51 5.81 -14.24
C SER A 65 -9.53 5.23 -15.27
N TYR A 66 -8.25 5.59 -15.13
CA TYR A 66 -7.12 5.05 -15.91
C TYR A 66 -6.77 3.59 -15.60
N CYS A 67 -7.52 2.94 -14.70
CA CYS A 67 -7.36 1.54 -14.33
C CYS A 67 -8.55 0.70 -14.81
N GLU A 68 -8.26 -0.50 -15.31
CA GLU A 68 -9.30 -1.46 -15.68
C GLU A 68 -10.21 -1.78 -14.47
N ASN A 69 -11.53 -1.82 -14.70
CA ASN A 69 -12.52 -2.14 -13.67
C ASN A 69 -12.23 -3.47 -12.94
N SER A 70 -11.70 -4.47 -13.66
CA SER A 70 -11.27 -5.75 -13.09
C SER A 70 -10.18 -5.58 -12.03
N THR A 71 -9.23 -4.68 -12.26
CA THR A 71 -8.10 -4.40 -11.37
C THR A 71 -8.56 -3.65 -10.13
N ILE A 72 -9.44 -2.67 -10.29
CA ILE A 72 -10.05 -1.94 -9.16
C ILE A 72 -10.85 -2.88 -8.26
N ARG A 73 -11.68 -3.75 -8.86
CA ARG A 73 -12.44 -4.77 -8.10
C ARG A 73 -11.52 -5.69 -7.29
N ARG A 74 -10.40 -6.14 -7.87
CA ARG A 74 -9.38 -6.91 -7.15
C ARG A 74 -8.79 -6.14 -5.98
N TRP A 75 -8.55 -4.82 -6.12
CA TRP A 75 -8.06 -4.00 -5.01
C TRP A 75 -9.10 -3.82 -3.92
N LYS A 76 -10.35 -3.55 -4.27
CA LYS A 76 -11.44 -3.44 -3.29
C LYS A 76 -11.63 -4.73 -2.52
N LEU A 77 -11.66 -5.87 -3.22
CA LEU A 77 -11.74 -7.19 -2.58
C LEU A 77 -10.52 -7.46 -1.69
N TRP A 78 -9.31 -7.17 -2.18
CA TRP A 78 -8.07 -7.30 -1.42
C TRP A 78 -8.12 -6.49 -0.11
N PHE A 79 -8.55 -5.23 -0.18
CA PHE A 79 -8.62 -4.36 0.98
C PHE A 79 -9.74 -4.79 1.94
N PHE A 80 -10.90 -5.14 1.40
CA PHE A 80 -12.03 -5.65 2.16
C PHE A 80 -11.67 -6.92 2.95
N LEU A 81 -10.93 -7.85 2.36
CA LEU A 81 -10.50 -9.08 3.06
C LEU A 81 -9.45 -8.81 4.14
N LEU A 82 -8.66 -7.73 4.02
CA LEU A 82 -7.60 -7.40 4.97
C LEU A 82 -8.02 -6.40 6.04
N ARG A 83 -9.18 -5.75 5.92
CA ARG A 83 -9.57 -4.61 6.76
C ARG A 83 -9.40 -4.88 8.27
N ASP A 84 -9.89 -6.01 8.76
CA ASP A 84 -9.95 -6.28 10.20
C ASP A 84 -8.55 -6.61 10.73
N TYR A 85 -7.75 -7.27 9.91
CA TYR A 85 -6.32 -7.49 10.17
C TYR A 85 -5.56 -6.16 10.24
N LEU A 86 -5.78 -5.27 9.26
CA LEU A 86 -5.13 -3.96 9.21
C LEU A 86 -5.51 -3.13 10.44
N GLU A 87 -6.80 -3.02 10.76
CA GLU A 87 -7.26 -2.26 11.94
C GLU A 87 -6.70 -2.81 13.25
N SER A 88 -6.74 -4.13 13.43
CA SER A 88 -6.20 -4.78 14.64
C SER A 88 -4.70 -4.57 14.77
N THR A 89 -3.98 -4.60 13.64
CA THR A 89 -2.54 -4.34 13.60
C THR A 89 -2.23 -2.89 13.95
N VAL A 90 -3.01 -1.92 13.44
CA VAL A 90 -2.85 -0.50 13.81
C VAL A 90 -3.04 -0.32 15.31
N ARG A 91 -4.11 -0.89 15.90
CA ARG A 91 -4.35 -0.83 17.36
C ARG A 91 -3.19 -1.42 18.16
N ALA A 92 -2.70 -2.60 17.77
CA ALA A 92 -1.56 -3.24 18.44
C ALA A 92 -0.26 -2.41 18.33
N LEU A 93 -0.02 -1.75 17.20
CA LEU A 93 1.15 -0.88 17.03
C LEU A 93 1.03 0.40 17.85
N MET A 94 -0.17 0.97 18.00
CA MET A 94 -0.40 2.12 18.87
C MET A 94 -0.02 1.83 20.32
N GLU A 95 -0.40 0.65 20.82
CA GLU A 95 -0.03 0.18 22.16
C GLU A 95 1.48 -0.05 22.28
N LEU A 96 2.09 -0.73 21.31
CA LEU A 96 3.52 -1.04 21.33
C LEU A 96 4.40 0.22 21.26
N TRP A 97 4.01 1.20 20.45
CA TRP A 97 4.77 2.42 20.21
C TRP A 97 4.38 3.58 21.12
N HIS A 98 3.35 3.42 21.95
CA HIS A 98 2.80 4.47 22.80
C HIS A 98 2.45 5.73 21.99
N CYS A 99 1.80 5.55 20.83
CA CYS A 99 1.50 6.63 19.91
C CYS A 99 0.02 6.69 19.54
N ALA A 100 -0.43 7.86 19.05
CA ALA A 100 -1.74 8.00 18.44
C ALA A 100 -1.84 7.18 17.15
N ALA A 101 -3.08 6.95 16.70
CA ALA A 101 -3.34 6.25 15.44
C ALA A 101 -2.75 7.03 14.25
N PHE A 102 -1.92 6.38 13.44
CA PHE A 102 -1.34 6.97 12.23
C PHE A 102 -2.28 6.92 11.01
N VAL A 103 -3.43 6.29 11.15
CA VAL A 103 -4.58 6.34 10.24
C VAL A 103 -5.87 6.42 11.06
N ARG A 104 -6.96 6.92 10.48
CA ARG A 104 -8.24 6.97 11.18
C ARG A 104 -8.80 5.56 11.34
N LEU A 105 -9.29 5.25 12.56
CA LEU A 105 -10.01 4.02 12.87
C LEU A 105 -11.46 4.32 13.27
N PRO A 106 -12.44 3.47 12.89
CA PRO A 106 -12.32 2.38 11.92
C PRO A 106 -11.89 2.89 10.52
N LEU A 107 -11.34 2.00 9.68
CA LEU A 107 -10.81 2.40 8.37
C LEU A 107 -11.92 2.94 7.45
N TYR A 108 -13.13 2.37 7.56
CA TYR A 108 -14.32 2.83 6.83
C TYR A 108 -15.13 3.84 7.66
N PRO A 109 -15.79 4.82 7.03
CA PRO A 109 -15.76 5.16 5.59
C PRO A 109 -14.39 5.69 5.13
N LEU A 110 -13.90 5.24 3.98
CA LEU A 110 -12.55 5.56 3.49
C LEU A 110 -12.42 7.04 3.08
N GLU A 111 -13.54 7.68 2.73
CA GLU A 111 -13.64 9.10 2.38
C GLU A 111 -13.27 10.02 3.56
N CYS A 112 -13.27 9.49 4.78
CA CYS A 112 -12.88 10.23 5.99
C CYS A 112 -11.37 10.13 6.30
N GLN A 113 -10.59 9.42 5.48
CA GLN A 113 -9.15 9.30 5.65
C GLN A 113 -8.43 10.55 5.13
N ALA A 114 -7.26 10.84 5.69
CA ALA A 114 -6.42 11.94 5.21
C ALA A 114 -5.71 11.56 3.90
N ASP A 115 -5.31 12.56 3.12
CA ASP A 115 -4.53 12.34 1.90
C ASP A 115 -3.27 11.51 2.17
N GLY A 116 -3.06 10.48 1.36
CA GLY A 116 -1.91 9.58 1.52
C GLY A 116 -2.01 8.60 2.70
N TRP A 117 -3.19 8.42 3.31
CA TRP A 117 -3.41 7.45 4.40
C TRP A 117 -2.88 6.06 4.07
N LEU A 118 -3.07 5.59 2.83
CA LEU A 118 -2.64 4.25 2.41
C LEU A 118 -1.12 4.14 2.40
N LYS A 119 -0.41 5.18 1.97
CA LYS A 119 1.06 5.26 2.04
C LYS A 119 1.52 5.16 3.50
N ILE A 120 0.89 5.91 4.40
CA ILE A 120 1.25 5.92 5.84
C ILE A 120 0.99 4.54 6.46
N LEU A 121 -0.17 3.95 6.17
CA LEU A 121 -0.53 2.60 6.63
C LEU A 121 0.51 1.57 6.17
N VAL A 122 0.77 1.51 4.88
CA VAL A 122 1.73 0.57 4.27
C VAL A 122 3.11 0.72 4.90
N ARG A 123 3.61 1.96 5.01
CA ARG A 123 4.94 2.23 5.57
C ARG A 123 5.08 1.70 7.00
N ASN A 124 4.10 1.99 7.87
CA ASN A 124 4.15 1.56 9.26
C ASN A 124 4.03 0.04 9.42
N LEU A 125 3.16 -0.61 8.64
CA LEU A 125 3.00 -2.06 8.69
C LEU A 125 4.21 -2.81 8.11
N VAL A 126 4.79 -2.32 7.01
CA VAL A 126 6.00 -2.94 6.41
C VAL A 126 7.19 -2.78 7.33
N ASN A 127 7.43 -1.57 7.87
CA ASN A 127 8.57 -1.32 8.73
C ASN A 127 8.47 -2.00 10.11
N SER A 128 7.25 -2.32 10.57
CA SER A 128 7.03 -3.14 11.77
C SER A 128 7.11 -4.65 11.51
N GLY A 129 7.29 -5.08 10.25
CA GLY A 129 7.27 -6.50 9.88
C GLY A 129 5.89 -7.15 9.91
N ARG A 130 4.82 -6.35 10.01
CA ARG A 130 3.41 -6.81 10.12
C ARG A 130 2.62 -6.60 8.83
N TRP A 131 3.30 -6.50 7.69
CA TRP A 131 2.64 -6.45 6.40
C TRP A 131 2.30 -7.85 5.92
N LEU A 132 1.01 -8.19 5.88
CA LEU A 132 0.57 -9.48 5.35
C LEU A 132 0.85 -9.53 3.84
N GLN A 133 1.73 -10.43 3.43
CA GLN A 133 2.02 -10.65 2.02
C GLN A 133 0.85 -11.39 1.37
N THR A 134 -0.10 -10.64 0.83
CA THR A 134 -1.12 -11.17 -0.07
C THR A 134 -0.61 -11.05 -1.49
N CYS A 135 0.03 -12.12 -1.97
CA CYS A 135 0.19 -12.32 -3.40
C CYS A 135 -1.20 -12.56 -3.99
N SER A 136 -1.92 -11.49 -4.32
CA SER A 136 -2.99 -11.61 -5.31
C SER A 136 -2.29 -11.79 -6.65
N ALA A 137 -2.21 -13.05 -7.11
CA ALA A 137 -1.78 -13.42 -8.45
C ALA A 137 -2.60 -12.68 -9.51
#